data_AF-F0S5Q9-F1
#
_entry.id   AF-F0S5Q9-F1
#
_cell.length_a   1.000
_cell.length_b   1.000
_cell.length_c   1.000
_cell.angle_alpha   90.00
_cell.angle_beta   90.00
_cell.angle_gamma   90.00
#
_symmetry.space_group_name_H-M   'P 1'
#
loop_
_entity.id
_entity.type
_entity.pdbx_description
1 polymer ?
#
loop_
_entity_poly.entity_id
_entity_poly.type
_entity_poly.pdbx_seq_one_letter_code
_entity_poly.pdbx_strand_id
1 'polypeptide(L)'
;MKRDFKTWCLLIIVMIISILGCEKQSLVYTTDNSVNITGYLDSDPGNFSEFRKILELTGTAGYLNAWGAYTLFLPNNSAVEAYLKDVGKTSVEQVDIETWKNLVKFHLIEDTLSTSNFKDGKLPNLTMYGQYLITGAQNLNGVTKITVNRQANLVKGNVIAGNGVIHVIDRMLIPAKLSLAKMIEADPKYSIFTQALKETSLYDSLNILPVNNKNRWFTVIAETDSTLQAAGFPNYAALKARLSKTGNPKSPADSLRKFVEFHILPEIKYLSDIVSAPSHATVAPAEVITSKLSGTKVLINDDDFNGKHETGITLKRDGSDISATNGVLHTAAPYTAAGVTSSGHLAIKVRVPLRIDWDVADFPELRALPAYFRRAKTTFAGPVNLSTIFTVGGARNTALYYEYSASEKAVYGDYLNLPLGAPNRVESFTLTTPLLVRGKYKVWICYKYYKKSSSNKANVNQVSIDGVPMQRTFDSMAKRPSGSEAELEAQGWKQYLNNQTDNNYNSRLLGIIDLPSTKTYKFEIKWVSGSSSDTYIDLVQFIPVDQNQIHPMINQDGTREY
;
A
#
# COMPACT_ATOMS: atom_id res chain seq x y z
N MET A 1 64.04 40.53 38.70
CA MET A 1 63.68 41.40 37.56
C MET A 1 63.60 40.75 36.18
N LYS A 2 64.18 39.56 35.90
CA LYS A 2 64.07 38.92 34.56
C LYS A 2 62.93 37.89 34.40
N ARG A 3 62.30 37.44 35.50
CA ARG A 3 61.23 36.43 35.45
C ARG A 3 59.85 37.04 35.22
N ASP A 4 59.61 38.26 35.71
CA ASP A 4 58.30 38.93 35.62
C ASP A 4 58.02 39.56 34.26
N PHE A 5 59.07 39.91 33.49
CA PHE A 5 58.90 40.47 32.14
C PHE A 5 58.37 39.44 31.14
N LYS A 6 58.79 38.17 31.25
CA LYS A 6 58.31 37.10 30.35
C LYS A 6 56.84 36.76 30.61
N THR A 7 56.41 36.71 31.87
CA THR A 7 55.00 36.47 32.22
C THR A 7 54.12 37.63 31.78
N TRP A 8 54.61 38.87 31.88
CA TRP A 8 53.87 40.05 31.43
C TRP A 8 53.76 40.11 29.90
N CYS A 9 54.83 39.78 29.17
CA CYS A 9 54.77 39.63 27.72
C CYS A 9 53.83 38.48 27.29
N LEU A 10 53.81 37.35 28.01
CA LEU A 10 52.90 36.25 27.69
C LEU A 10 51.44 36.63 27.93
N LEU A 11 51.14 37.37 29.01
CA LEU A 11 49.80 37.88 29.29
C LEU A 11 49.36 38.92 28.25
N ILE A 12 50.24 39.81 27.81
CA ILE A 12 49.95 40.78 26.75
C ILE A 12 49.72 40.06 25.41
N ILE A 13 50.49 39.02 25.09
CA ILE A 13 50.29 38.24 23.87
C ILE A 13 48.97 37.46 23.92
N VAL A 14 48.62 36.85 25.06
CA VAL A 14 47.34 36.15 25.25
C VAL A 14 46.15 37.14 25.20
N MET A 15 46.33 38.35 25.72
CA MET A 15 45.33 39.42 25.65
C MET A 15 45.17 39.95 24.22
N ILE A 16 46.25 40.10 23.45
CA ILE A 16 46.18 40.52 22.04
C ILE A 16 45.55 39.44 21.16
N ILE A 17 45.80 38.16 21.42
CA ILE A 17 45.20 37.04 20.68
C ILE A 17 43.68 36.92 20.97
N SER A 18 43.24 37.28 22.17
CA SER A 18 41.81 37.26 22.53
C SER A 18 41.00 38.43 21.98
N ILE A 19 41.64 39.55 21.61
CA ILE A 19 40.97 40.70 20.97
C ILE A 19 40.88 40.52 19.44
N LEU A 20 41.74 39.68 18.84
CA LEU A 20 41.74 39.38 17.39
C LEU A 20 40.84 38.19 17.00
N GLY A 21 40.21 37.51 17.97
CA GLY A 21 39.32 36.37 17.74
C GLY A 21 37.86 36.73 17.45
N CYS A 22 37.52 38.02 17.36
CA CYS A 22 36.18 38.46 16.99
C CYS A 22 36.06 38.47 15.45
N GLU A 23 35.86 37.30 14.83
CA GLU A 23 35.24 37.28 13.51
C GLU A 23 33.85 37.88 13.67
N LYS A 24 33.59 39.00 12.98
CA LYS A 24 32.22 39.47 12.77
C LYS A 24 31.48 38.30 12.13
N GLN A 25 30.64 37.60 12.89
CA GLN A 25 29.67 36.72 12.26
C GLN A 25 28.84 37.61 11.35
N SER A 26 29.04 37.46 10.04
CA SER A 26 28.06 37.93 9.09
C SER A 26 26.82 37.11 9.40
N LEU A 27 25.88 37.70 10.14
CA LEU A 27 24.50 37.30 10.00
C LEU A 27 24.21 37.48 8.52
N VAL A 28 24.28 36.37 7.79
CA VAL A 28 23.76 36.32 6.43
C VAL A 28 22.26 36.46 6.63
N TYR A 29 21.79 37.70 6.67
CA TYR A 29 20.44 37.99 6.26
C TYR A 29 20.44 37.69 4.77
N THR A 30 20.19 36.44 4.39
CA THR A 30 19.61 36.21 3.08
C THR A 30 18.27 36.92 3.15
N THR A 31 18.22 38.20 2.77
CA THR A 31 16.96 38.83 2.41
C THR A 31 16.51 38.07 1.18
N ASP A 32 15.71 37.03 1.41
CA ASP A 32 15.01 36.36 0.34
C ASP A 32 14.13 37.42 -0.32
N ASN A 33 14.46 37.77 -1.56
CA ASN A 33 13.67 38.71 -2.35
C ASN A 33 12.42 38.01 -2.92
N SER A 34 12.15 36.75 -2.55
CA SER A 34 10.94 36.06 -2.97
C SER A 34 9.72 36.79 -2.41
N VAL A 35 8.85 37.19 -3.34
CA VAL A 35 7.56 37.80 -2.99
C VAL A 35 6.67 36.72 -2.35
N ASN A 36 5.84 37.12 -1.39
CA ASN A 36 4.78 36.25 -0.88
C ASN A 36 3.79 35.89 -2.01
N ILE A 37 2.93 34.90 -1.76
CA ILE A 37 1.94 34.44 -2.75
C ILE A 37 1.14 35.61 -3.35
N THR A 38 0.61 36.51 -2.52
CA THR A 38 -0.15 37.68 -3.00
C THR A 38 0.71 38.61 -3.87
N GLY A 39 1.97 38.83 -3.50
CA GLY A 39 2.90 39.63 -4.30
C GLY A 39 3.25 39.00 -5.65
N TYR A 40 3.27 37.66 -5.75
CA TYR A 40 3.39 36.97 -7.04
C TYR A 40 2.18 37.25 -7.94
N LEU A 41 0.95 37.19 -7.40
CA LEU A 41 -0.27 37.51 -8.16
C LEU A 41 -0.27 38.97 -8.64
N ASP A 42 0.18 39.90 -7.78
CA ASP A 42 0.27 41.33 -8.11
C ASP A 42 1.33 41.63 -9.19
N SER A 43 2.35 40.76 -9.32
CA SER A 43 3.40 40.90 -10.33
C SER A 43 2.97 40.50 -11.76
N ASP A 44 1.87 39.74 -11.89
CA ASP A 44 1.35 39.26 -13.17
C ASP A 44 -0.19 39.35 -13.22
N PRO A 45 -0.75 40.57 -13.19
CA PRO A 45 -2.19 40.77 -13.20
C PRO A 45 -2.85 40.28 -14.48
N GLY A 46 -2.12 40.24 -15.61
CA GLY A 46 -2.62 39.73 -16.88
C GLY A 46 -3.07 38.27 -16.81
N ASN A 47 -2.46 37.48 -15.93
CA ASN A 47 -2.82 36.07 -15.73
C ASN A 47 -3.58 35.78 -14.43
N PHE A 48 -3.53 36.66 -13.41
CA PHE A 48 -4.04 36.32 -12.07
C PHE A 48 -4.94 37.37 -11.40
N SER A 49 -5.32 38.45 -12.09
CA SER A 49 -6.18 39.51 -11.54
C SER A 49 -7.52 38.99 -11.00
N GLU A 50 -8.15 38.02 -11.65
CA GLU A 50 -9.45 37.50 -11.23
C GLU A 50 -9.36 36.73 -9.91
N PHE A 51 -8.37 35.82 -9.77
CA PHE A 51 -8.18 35.11 -8.51
C PHE A 51 -7.69 36.05 -7.40
N ARG A 52 -6.87 37.06 -7.73
CA ARG A 52 -6.45 38.11 -6.80
C ARG A 52 -7.64 38.88 -6.22
N LYS A 53 -8.65 39.17 -7.05
CA LYS A 53 -9.92 39.80 -6.65
C LYS A 53 -10.77 38.89 -5.77
N ILE A 54 -10.81 37.58 -6.05
CA ILE A 54 -11.44 36.58 -5.17
C ILE A 54 -10.80 36.57 -3.77
N LEU A 55 -9.46 36.64 -3.68
CA LEU A 55 -8.75 36.70 -2.40
C LEU A 55 -9.10 37.98 -1.60
N GLU A 56 -9.33 39.10 -2.29
CA GLU A 56 -9.81 40.36 -1.71
C GLU A 56 -11.24 40.22 -1.15
N LEU A 57 -12.18 39.76 -1.98
CA LEU A 57 -13.59 39.59 -1.61
C LEU A 57 -13.79 38.64 -0.42
N THR A 58 -12.96 37.61 -0.33
CA THR A 58 -13.01 36.62 0.75
C THR A 58 -12.31 37.05 2.04
N GLY A 59 -11.51 38.12 1.98
CA GLY A 59 -10.61 38.52 3.08
C GLY A 59 -9.39 37.62 3.27
N THR A 60 -9.15 36.67 2.36
CA THR A 60 -8.07 35.68 2.47
C THR A 60 -6.71 36.25 2.05
N ALA A 61 -6.68 37.38 1.35
CA ALA A 61 -5.44 38.06 0.96
C ALA A 61 -4.57 38.42 2.17
N GLY A 62 -5.15 38.89 3.28
CA GLY A 62 -4.40 39.20 4.50
C GLY A 62 -3.79 37.97 5.15
N TYR A 63 -4.54 36.85 5.15
CA TYR A 63 -4.06 35.56 5.66
C TYR A 63 -2.92 34.99 4.82
N LEU A 64 -3.04 35.00 3.49
CA LEU A 64 -2.00 34.54 2.55
C LEU A 64 -0.83 35.51 2.41
N ASN A 65 -0.85 36.66 3.07
CA ASN A 65 0.30 37.54 3.19
C ASN A 65 1.07 37.32 4.50
N ALA A 66 0.50 36.58 5.45
CA ALA A 66 1.20 36.19 6.66
C ALA A 66 2.25 35.11 6.39
N TRP A 67 3.27 35.06 7.23
CA TRP A 67 4.26 33.98 7.22
C TRP A 67 3.59 32.63 7.50
N GLY A 68 3.92 31.64 6.68
CA GLY A 68 3.37 30.29 6.76
C GLY A 68 3.98 29.38 5.69
N ALA A 69 3.56 28.12 5.69
CA ALA A 69 3.93 27.14 4.68
C ALA A 69 2.67 26.75 3.91
N TYR A 70 2.51 27.30 2.71
CA TYR A 70 1.34 27.07 1.87
C TYR A 70 1.69 26.45 0.52
N THR A 71 0.77 25.64 0.00
CA THR A 71 0.76 25.24 -1.40
C THR A 71 -0.53 25.76 -2.01
N LEU A 72 -0.40 26.70 -2.96
CA LEU A 72 -1.54 27.25 -3.70
C LEU A 72 -1.58 26.66 -5.10
N PHE A 73 -2.67 25.96 -5.41
CA PHE A 73 -3.04 25.67 -6.80
C PHE A 73 -3.71 26.93 -7.38
N LEU A 74 -2.98 27.72 -8.16
CA LEU A 74 -3.43 29.03 -8.62
C LEU A 74 -4.11 28.90 -10.00
N PRO A 75 -5.44 29.10 -10.10
CA PRO A 75 -6.10 29.19 -11.39
C PRO A 75 -5.72 30.51 -12.08
N ASN A 76 -5.44 30.45 -13.39
CA ASN A 76 -5.28 31.65 -14.20
C ASN A 76 -6.63 32.33 -14.50
N ASN A 77 -6.61 33.54 -15.07
CA ASN A 77 -7.80 34.32 -15.39
C ASN A 77 -8.78 33.52 -16.27
N SER A 78 -8.28 32.84 -17.32
CA SER A 78 -9.12 32.00 -18.18
C SER A 78 -9.80 30.84 -17.44
N ALA A 79 -9.16 30.28 -16.42
CA ALA A 79 -9.74 29.25 -15.56
C ALA A 79 -10.88 29.79 -14.70
N VAL A 80 -10.74 31.01 -14.15
CA VAL A 80 -11.79 31.69 -13.38
C VAL A 80 -12.96 32.09 -14.29
N GLU A 81 -12.69 32.66 -15.46
CA GLU A 81 -13.70 33.00 -16.47
C GLU A 81 -14.51 31.77 -16.91
N ALA A 82 -13.83 30.64 -17.15
CA ALA A 82 -14.49 29.38 -17.49
C ALA A 82 -15.43 28.92 -16.37
N TYR A 83 -15.00 29.00 -15.11
CA TYR A 83 -15.86 28.68 -13.97
C TYR A 83 -17.07 29.61 -13.89
N LEU A 84 -16.89 30.93 -14.03
CA LEU A 84 -17.99 31.91 -14.01
C LEU A 84 -19.03 31.58 -15.07
N LYS A 85 -18.58 31.25 -16.29
CA LYS A 85 -19.47 30.80 -17.37
C LYS A 85 -20.24 29.53 -17.00
N ASP A 86 -19.57 28.54 -16.41
CA ASP A 86 -20.20 27.27 -16.00
C ASP A 86 -21.28 27.49 -14.92
N VAL A 87 -21.14 28.50 -14.07
CA VAL A 87 -22.14 28.86 -13.05
C VAL A 87 -23.11 29.99 -13.49
N GLY A 88 -23.07 30.39 -14.76
CA GLY A 88 -23.98 31.40 -15.32
C GLY A 88 -23.77 32.81 -14.77
N LYS A 89 -22.53 33.16 -14.42
CA LYS A 89 -22.12 34.46 -13.89
C LYS A 89 -21.19 35.17 -14.86
N THR A 90 -21.20 36.50 -14.85
CA THR A 90 -20.37 37.32 -15.76
C THR A 90 -19.22 38.03 -15.05
N SER A 91 -19.17 37.99 -13.71
CA SER A 91 -18.11 38.61 -12.91
C SER A 91 -17.99 37.94 -11.55
N VAL A 92 -16.82 38.06 -10.91
CA VAL A 92 -16.56 37.45 -9.59
C VAL A 92 -17.45 38.01 -8.48
N GLU A 93 -17.94 39.25 -8.62
CA GLU A 93 -18.88 39.90 -7.68
C GLU A 93 -20.24 39.20 -7.59
N GLN A 94 -20.65 38.47 -8.62
CA GLN A 94 -21.98 37.86 -8.69
C GLN A 94 -22.05 36.48 -8.04
N VAL A 95 -20.92 35.94 -7.59
CA VAL A 95 -20.81 34.68 -6.85
C VAL A 95 -20.79 34.99 -5.36
N ASP A 96 -21.50 34.17 -4.59
CA ASP A 96 -21.58 34.32 -3.14
C ASP A 96 -20.20 34.19 -2.46
N ILE A 97 -19.95 35.04 -1.46
CA ILE A 97 -18.66 35.13 -0.76
C ILE A 97 -18.30 33.81 -0.07
N GLU A 98 -19.27 33.07 0.48
CA GLU A 98 -19.01 31.79 1.13
C GLU A 98 -18.62 30.72 0.10
N THR A 99 -19.19 30.78 -1.10
CA THR A 99 -18.75 29.94 -2.22
C THR A 99 -17.27 30.22 -2.54
N TRP A 100 -16.87 31.49 -2.61
CA TRP A 100 -15.48 31.84 -2.85
C TRP A 100 -14.54 31.39 -1.73
N LYS A 101 -14.92 31.57 -0.47
CA LYS A 101 -14.12 31.10 0.68
C LYS A 101 -13.85 29.60 0.59
N ASN A 102 -14.88 28.82 0.27
CA ASN A 102 -14.77 27.38 0.12
C ASN A 102 -13.87 26.97 -1.05
N LEU A 103 -14.00 27.66 -2.19
CA LEU A 103 -13.15 27.43 -3.34
C LEU A 103 -11.69 27.80 -3.07
N VAL A 104 -11.42 28.95 -2.45
CA VAL A 104 -10.05 29.34 -2.05
C VAL A 104 -9.43 28.30 -1.12
N LYS A 105 -10.17 27.85 -0.10
CA LYS A 105 -9.73 26.77 0.81
C LYS A 105 -9.43 25.46 0.09
N PHE A 106 -10.17 25.13 -0.98
CA PHE A 106 -9.94 23.90 -1.74
C PHE A 106 -8.70 23.98 -2.65
N HIS A 107 -8.26 25.18 -3.01
CA HIS A 107 -7.01 25.39 -3.76
C HIS A 107 -5.77 25.50 -2.85
N LEU A 108 -5.96 25.49 -1.52
CA LEU A 108 -4.89 25.68 -0.55
C LEU A 108 -4.64 24.43 0.28
N ILE A 109 -3.36 24.12 0.48
CA ILE A 109 -2.87 23.12 1.44
C ILE A 109 -1.90 23.83 2.40
N GLU A 110 -2.04 23.57 3.71
CA GLU A 110 -1.12 24.07 4.76
C GLU A 110 0.14 23.19 4.83
N ASP A 111 0.94 23.23 3.77
CA ASP A 111 2.27 22.62 3.67
C ASP A 111 2.98 23.18 2.41
N THR A 112 4.28 22.94 2.25
CA THR A 112 5.04 23.25 1.02
C THR A 112 5.28 21.98 0.21
N LEU A 113 4.43 21.73 -0.78
CA LEU A 113 4.50 20.57 -1.67
C LEU A 113 5.02 21.00 -3.03
N SER A 114 6.13 20.40 -3.47
CA SER A 114 6.64 20.59 -4.83
C SER A 114 6.10 19.48 -5.75
N THR A 115 6.34 19.58 -7.05
CA THR A 115 5.97 18.53 -8.00
C THR A 115 6.68 17.20 -7.74
N SER A 116 7.77 17.17 -6.96
CA SER A 116 8.38 15.89 -6.52
C SER A 116 7.47 15.09 -5.60
N ASN A 117 6.50 15.75 -4.95
CA ASN A 117 5.46 15.12 -4.14
C ASN A 117 4.28 14.62 -4.99
N PHE A 118 4.18 15.02 -6.26
CA PHE A 118 3.05 14.71 -7.13
C PHE A 118 3.22 13.31 -7.72
N LYS A 119 2.81 12.30 -6.94
CA LYS A 119 2.70 10.92 -7.40
C LYS A 119 1.28 10.67 -7.91
N ASP A 120 1.09 9.64 -8.73
CA ASP A 120 -0.25 9.23 -9.13
C ASP A 120 -1.07 8.86 -7.88
N GLY A 121 -2.20 9.52 -7.66
CA GLY A 121 -3.01 9.38 -6.45
C GLY A 121 -3.16 10.64 -5.62
N LYS A 122 -3.56 10.47 -4.35
CA LYS A 122 -3.75 11.60 -3.43
C LYS A 122 -2.45 12.25 -3.00
N LEU A 123 -2.51 13.57 -2.83
CA LEU A 123 -1.50 14.33 -2.10
C LEU A 123 -1.51 13.94 -0.61
N PRO A 124 -0.37 14.11 0.10
CA PRO A 124 -0.23 13.64 1.47
C PRO A 124 -1.14 14.39 2.46
N ASN A 125 -1.53 15.62 2.15
CA ASN A 125 -2.25 16.51 3.07
C ASN A 125 -3.62 16.88 2.49
N LEU A 126 -4.58 17.11 3.38
CA LEU A 126 -5.88 17.67 3.03
C LEU A 126 -5.73 19.13 2.60
N THR A 127 -6.61 19.56 1.69
CA THR A 127 -6.85 20.99 1.46
C THR A 127 -7.41 21.63 2.73
N MET A 128 -7.33 22.96 2.83
CA MET A 128 -7.99 23.72 3.89
C MET A 128 -9.52 23.60 3.84
N TYR A 129 -10.08 23.06 2.75
CA TYR A 129 -11.49 22.70 2.64
C TYR A 129 -11.82 21.35 3.30
N GLY A 130 -10.81 20.53 3.61
CA GLY A 130 -10.98 19.23 4.26
C GLY A 130 -11.16 18.06 3.30
N GLN A 131 -10.76 18.21 2.02
CA GLN A 131 -10.73 17.12 1.03
C GLN A 131 -9.32 16.95 0.44
N TYR A 132 -8.98 15.73 0.03
CA TYR A 132 -7.73 15.46 -0.68
C TYR A 132 -7.83 15.93 -2.13
N LEU A 133 -6.73 16.46 -2.66
CA LEU A 133 -6.52 16.56 -4.10
C LEU A 133 -5.79 15.32 -4.57
N ILE A 134 -6.09 14.89 -5.79
CA ILE A 134 -5.36 13.83 -6.48
C ILE A 134 -4.51 14.41 -7.61
N THR A 135 -3.32 13.88 -7.80
CA THR A 135 -2.47 14.15 -8.95
C THR A 135 -2.41 12.93 -9.85
N GLY A 136 -2.26 13.16 -11.15
CA GLY A 136 -2.09 12.10 -12.14
C GLY A 136 -1.34 12.61 -13.36
N ALA A 137 -1.26 11.77 -14.38
CA ALA A 137 -0.66 12.14 -15.65
C ALA A 137 -1.58 11.76 -16.81
N GLN A 138 -1.71 12.66 -17.78
CA GLN A 138 -2.43 12.39 -19.03
C GLN A 138 -1.53 12.74 -20.21
N ASN A 139 -1.53 11.88 -21.24
CA ASN A 139 -0.91 12.21 -22.51
C ASN A 139 -1.91 12.96 -23.38
N LEU A 140 -1.57 14.19 -23.76
CA LEU A 140 -2.35 15.04 -24.65
C LEU A 140 -1.47 15.39 -25.85
N ASN A 141 -1.81 14.87 -27.03
CA ASN A 141 -1.08 15.09 -28.28
C ASN A 141 0.43 14.77 -28.18
N GLY A 142 0.79 13.67 -27.50
CA GLY A 142 2.18 13.27 -27.31
C GLY A 142 2.89 13.95 -26.15
N VAL A 143 2.28 14.96 -25.52
CA VAL A 143 2.83 15.66 -24.36
C VAL A 143 2.17 15.14 -23.08
N THR A 144 2.97 14.60 -22.17
CA THR A 144 2.51 14.22 -20.83
C THR A 144 2.31 15.47 -19.99
N LYS A 145 1.08 15.70 -19.54
CA LYS A 145 0.72 16.76 -18.59
C LYS A 145 0.35 16.17 -17.24
N ILE A 146 0.79 16.82 -16.17
CA ILE A 146 0.32 16.52 -14.82
C ILE A 146 -1.11 17.06 -14.69
N THR A 147 -2.01 16.23 -14.17
CA THR A 147 -3.38 16.62 -13.87
C THR A 147 -3.56 16.77 -12.37
N VAL A 148 -4.42 17.71 -11.96
CA VAL A 148 -4.81 17.97 -10.58
C VAL A 148 -6.32 17.80 -10.46
N ASN A 149 -6.74 16.99 -9.48
CA ASN A 149 -8.11 16.62 -9.16
C ASN A 149 -8.93 16.11 -10.35
N ARG A 150 -8.28 15.58 -11.40
CA ARG A 150 -8.90 15.21 -12.70
C ARG A 150 -9.70 16.36 -13.36
N GLN A 151 -9.47 17.60 -12.93
CA GLN A 151 -10.22 18.79 -13.36
C GLN A 151 -9.31 19.75 -14.13
N ALA A 152 -8.06 19.91 -13.69
CA ALA A 152 -7.12 20.88 -14.25
C ALA A 152 -5.81 20.22 -14.68
N ASN A 153 -5.13 20.83 -15.65
CA ASN A 153 -3.74 20.53 -15.95
C ASN A 153 -2.83 21.53 -15.23
N LEU A 154 -1.66 21.05 -14.82
CA LEU A 154 -0.58 21.90 -14.35
C LEU A 154 0.02 22.67 -15.54
N VAL A 155 -0.05 23.99 -15.48
CA VAL A 155 0.53 24.91 -16.48
C VAL A 155 1.97 25.26 -16.11
N LYS A 156 2.20 25.60 -14.83
CA LYS A 156 3.52 25.96 -14.30
C LYS A 156 3.60 25.52 -12.84
N GLY A 157 4.47 24.56 -12.53
CA GLY A 157 4.69 24.09 -11.16
C GLY A 157 5.90 24.75 -10.49
N ASN A 158 5.99 24.57 -9.17
CA ASN A 158 7.15 24.93 -8.34
C ASN A 158 7.54 26.42 -8.37
N VAL A 159 6.57 27.32 -8.45
CA VAL A 159 6.86 28.74 -8.26
C VAL A 159 7.07 28.98 -6.76
N ILE A 160 8.30 29.32 -6.37
CA ILE A 160 8.66 29.57 -4.97
C ILE A 160 8.21 30.98 -4.58
N ALA A 161 7.49 31.10 -3.46
CA ALA A 161 7.08 32.34 -2.84
C ALA A 161 7.59 32.39 -1.39
N GLY A 162 7.71 33.58 -0.80
CA GLY A 162 8.26 33.77 0.55
C GLY A 162 7.53 33.02 1.66
N ASN A 163 6.28 32.64 1.43
CA ASN A 163 5.44 31.88 2.35
C ASN A 163 4.83 30.62 1.73
N GLY A 164 5.42 30.07 0.66
CA GLY A 164 4.90 28.84 0.07
C GLY A 164 5.38 28.48 -1.33
N VAL A 165 4.61 27.58 -1.96
CA VAL A 165 4.79 27.15 -3.35
C VAL A 165 3.49 27.36 -4.12
N ILE A 166 3.59 27.89 -5.33
CA ILE A 166 2.48 28.08 -6.26
C ILE A 166 2.59 27.08 -7.41
N HIS A 167 1.46 26.47 -7.75
CA HIS A 167 1.26 25.62 -8.91
C HIS A 167 0.14 26.21 -9.77
N VAL A 168 0.49 26.81 -10.91
CA VAL A 168 -0.48 27.41 -11.83
C VAL A 168 -1.24 26.32 -12.57
N ILE A 169 -2.56 26.43 -12.61
CA ILE A 169 -3.48 25.46 -13.25
C ILE A 169 -4.43 26.15 -14.25
N ASP A 170 -4.92 25.38 -15.22
CA ASP A 170 -5.76 25.88 -16.33
C ASP A 170 -7.28 25.75 -16.09
N ARG A 171 -7.70 25.25 -14.94
CA ARG A 171 -9.11 25.15 -14.53
C ARG A 171 -9.27 25.40 -13.03
N MET A 172 -10.42 25.95 -12.65
CA MET A 172 -10.82 26.08 -11.24
C MET A 172 -11.10 24.69 -10.66
N LEU A 173 -10.49 24.37 -9.52
CA LEU A 173 -10.77 23.14 -8.77
C LEU A 173 -12.08 23.27 -8.00
N ILE A 174 -12.97 22.30 -8.16
CA ILE A 174 -14.30 22.29 -7.54
C ILE A 174 -14.39 21.11 -6.58
N PRO A 175 -14.66 21.34 -5.28
CA PRO A 175 -14.78 20.27 -4.30
C PRO A 175 -16.04 19.44 -4.50
N ALA A 176 -15.99 18.19 -4.04
CA ALA A 176 -17.18 17.34 -4.01
C ALA A 176 -18.19 17.88 -2.97
N LYS A 177 -19.48 17.88 -3.32
CA LYS A 177 -20.56 18.39 -2.46
C LYS A 177 -21.45 17.29 -1.86
N LEU A 178 -21.44 16.10 -2.46
CA LEU A 178 -22.26 14.97 -2.04
C LEU A 178 -21.44 14.00 -1.19
N SER A 179 -22.09 13.42 -0.18
CA SER A 179 -21.60 12.22 0.52
C SER A 179 -21.60 11.02 -0.43
N LEU A 180 -20.89 9.94 -0.09
CA LEU A 180 -20.91 8.70 -0.86
C LEU A 180 -22.34 8.18 -1.07
N ALA A 181 -23.16 8.16 -0.02
CA ALA A 181 -24.54 7.72 -0.11
C ALA A 181 -25.36 8.55 -1.11
N LYS A 182 -25.24 9.88 -1.04
CA LYS A 182 -25.95 10.81 -1.92
C LYS A 182 -25.43 10.79 -3.35
N MET A 183 -24.12 10.64 -3.52
CA MET A 183 -23.47 10.51 -4.82
C MET A 183 -23.94 9.24 -5.55
N ILE A 184 -23.97 8.11 -4.84
CA ILE A 184 -24.44 6.83 -5.40
C ILE A 184 -25.95 6.91 -5.72
N GLU A 185 -26.76 7.49 -4.83
CA GLU A 185 -28.19 7.67 -5.07
C GLU A 185 -28.52 8.59 -6.25
N ALA A 186 -27.69 9.61 -6.49
CA ALA A 186 -27.90 10.58 -7.57
C ALA A 186 -27.65 10.01 -8.97
N ASP A 187 -26.92 8.89 -9.09
CA ASP A 187 -26.62 8.24 -10.37
C ASP A 187 -27.53 7.01 -10.57
N PRO A 188 -28.49 7.06 -11.52
CA PRO A 188 -29.47 5.99 -11.73
C PRO A 188 -28.87 4.63 -12.05
N LYS A 189 -27.61 4.57 -12.51
CA LYS A 189 -26.95 3.30 -12.81
C LYS A 189 -26.62 2.47 -11.57
N TYR A 190 -26.81 3.01 -10.36
CA TYR A 190 -26.60 2.30 -9.08
C TYR A 190 -27.92 2.04 -8.33
N SER A 191 -29.06 1.97 -9.02
CA SER A 191 -30.36 1.89 -8.34
C SER A 191 -30.50 0.64 -7.46
N ILE A 192 -30.01 -0.53 -7.92
CA ILE A 192 -30.03 -1.79 -7.16
C ILE A 192 -29.15 -1.67 -5.92
N PHE A 193 -27.93 -1.14 -6.08
CA PHE A 193 -26.98 -0.96 -4.97
C PHE A 193 -27.48 0.08 -3.96
N THR A 194 -28.10 1.16 -4.42
CA THR A 194 -28.74 2.19 -3.57
C THR A 194 -29.85 1.59 -2.71
N GLN A 195 -30.69 0.72 -3.29
CA GLN A 195 -31.73 0.04 -2.52
C GLN A 195 -31.12 -0.92 -1.48
N ALA A 196 -30.05 -1.63 -1.82
CA ALA A 196 -29.32 -2.47 -0.86
C ALA A 196 -28.71 -1.66 0.30
N LEU A 197 -28.11 -0.49 0.03
CA LEU A 197 -27.60 0.42 1.05
C LEU A 197 -28.69 0.85 2.04
N LYS A 198 -29.88 1.19 1.53
CA LYS A 198 -31.02 1.63 2.35
C LYS A 198 -31.58 0.50 3.21
N GLU A 199 -31.82 -0.67 2.64
CA GLU A 199 -32.40 -1.80 3.38
C GLU A 199 -31.45 -2.39 4.44
N THR A 200 -30.14 -2.29 4.22
CA THR A 200 -29.12 -2.73 5.18
C THR A 200 -28.76 -1.67 6.23
N SER A 201 -29.37 -0.48 6.17
CA SER A 201 -29.06 0.68 7.03
C SER A 201 -27.63 1.20 6.93
N LEU A 202 -26.90 0.86 5.87
CA LEU A 202 -25.55 1.35 5.60
C LEU A 202 -25.55 2.68 4.82
N TYR A 203 -26.68 3.05 4.21
CA TYR A 203 -26.88 4.36 3.60
C TYR A 203 -26.58 5.49 4.59
N ASP A 204 -27.13 5.40 5.80
CA ASP A 204 -26.93 6.43 6.83
C ASP A 204 -25.47 6.52 7.25
N SER A 205 -24.78 5.38 7.36
CA SER A 205 -23.35 5.34 7.69
C SER A 205 -22.49 6.04 6.62
N LEU A 206 -22.87 5.93 5.35
CA LEU A 206 -22.22 6.60 4.22
C LEU A 206 -22.74 8.01 3.94
N ASN A 207 -23.71 8.50 4.71
CA ASN A 207 -24.25 9.86 4.59
C ASN A 207 -23.78 10.81 5.70
N ILE A 208 -22.90 10.35 6.59
CA ILE A 208 -22.32 11.17 7.65
C ILE A 208 -21.12 11.95 7.10
N LEU A 209 -21.12 13.27 7.31
CA LEU A 209 -19.98 14.13 7.02
C LEU A 209 -18.88 13.93 8.08
N PRO A 210 -17.59 14.06 7.72
CA PRO A 210 -16.51 14.02 8.70
C PRO A 210 -16.65 15.21 9.67
N VAL A 211 -16.63 14.97 10.98
CA VAL A 211 -16.67 16.01 12.03
C VAL A 211 -15.45 15.88 12.93
N ASN A 212 -14.73 16.99 13.14
CA ASN A 212 -13.66 17.15 14.14
C ASN A 212 -12.57 16.06 14.12
N ASN A 213 -12.00 15.74 12.95
CA ASN A 213 -10.87 14.81 12.78
C ASN A 213 -11.07 13.38 13.33
N LYS A 214 -12.27 12.99 13.80
CA LYS A 214 -12.65 11.60 14.09
C LYS A 214 -13.16 10.89 12.82
N ASN A 215 -12.52 11.21 11.70
CA ASN A 215 -12.97 10.92 10.34
C ASN A 215 -13.25 9.43 10.15
N ARG A 216 -14.46 9.08 9.71
CA ARG A 216 -14.71 7.79 9.04
C ARG A 216 -14.69 8.06 7.54
N TRP A 217 -13.48 8.13 6.99
CA TRP A 217 -13.30 8.06 5.55
C TRP A 217 -13.69 6.68 5.07
N PHE A 218 -14.39 6.61 3.94
CA PHE A 218 -14.74 5.35 3.31
C PHE A 218 -14.30 5.32 1.86
N THR A 219 -14.12 4.12 1.35
CA THR A 219 -14.05 3.85 -0.08
C THR A 219 -15.19 2.92 -0.43
N VAL A 220 -15.99 3.27 -1.44
CA VAL A 220 -17.07 2.40 -1.92
C VAL A 220 -16.70 1.88 -3.29
N ILE A 221 -16.69 0.56 -3.43
CA ILE A 221 -16.62 -0.11 -4.73
C ILE A 221 -18.06 -0.45 -5.10
N ALA A 222 -18.69 0.38 -5.94
CA ALA A 222 -20.07 0.20 -6.34
C ALA A 222 -20.17 -0.52 -7.68
N GLU A 223 -21.14 -1.42 -7.79
CA GLU A 223 -21.48 -2.07 -9.04
C GLU A 223 -22.70 -1.45 -9.68
N THR A 224 -22.59 -1.21 -10.98
CA THR A 224 -23.73 -0.71 -11.75
C THR A 224 -24.83 -1.78 -11.85
N ASP A 225 -26.05 -1.34 -12.10
CA ASP A 225 -27.19 -2.23 -12.35
C ASP A 225 -26.89 -3.18 -13.51
N SER A 226 -26.22 -2.71 -14.57
CA SER A 226 -25.79 -3.56 -15.68
C SER A 226 -24.78 -4.64 -15.24
N THR A 227 -23.85 -4.31 -14.35
CA THR A 227 -22.92 -5.29 -13.74
C THR A 227 -23.70 -6.36 -12.97
N LEU A 228 -24.59 -5.95 -12.07
CA LEU A 228 -25.38 -6.87 -11.23
C LEU A 228 -26.34 -7.73 -12.07
N GLN A 229 -26.96 -7.15 -13.10
CA GLN A 229 -27.80 -7.86 -14.06
C GLN A 229 -27.02 -8.95 -14.80
N ALA A 230 -25.80 -8.65 -15.25
CA ALA A 230 -24.92 -9.64 -15.89
C ALA A 230 -24.54 -10.79 -14.93
N ALA A 231 -24.45 -10.52 -13.62
CA ALA A 231 -24.27 -11.54 -12.60
C ALA A 231 -25.56 -12.31 -12.21
N GLY A 232 -26.66 -12.07 -12.92
CA GLY A 232 -27.94 -12.75 -12.69
C GLY A 232 -28.80 -12.13 -11.58
N PHE A 233 -28.58 -10.85 -11.28
CA PHE A 233 -29.44 -10.05 -10.40
C PHE A 233 -30.22 -9.01 -11.22
N PRO A 234 -31.35 -9.39 -11.86
CA PRO A 234 -32.08 -8.49 -12.76
C PRO A 234 -32.60 -7.21 -12.08
N ASN A 235 -32.83 -7.27 -10.77
CA ASN A 235 -33.31 -6.17 -9.94
C ASN A 235 -32.96 -6.45 -8.46
N TYR A 236 -33.25 -5.47 -7.60
CA TYR A 236 -33.03 -5.59 -6.17
C TYR A 236 -33.80 -6.75 -5.52
N ALA A 237 -35.04 -7.03 -5.94
CA ALA A 237 -35.81 -8.13 -5.36
C ALA A 237 -35.12 -9.49 -5.56
N ALA A 238 -34.52 -9.73 -6.74
CA ALA A 238 -33.74 -10.93 -7.01
C ALA A 238 -32.44 -10.99 -6.17
N LEU A 239 -31.75 -9.86 -6.01
CA LEU A 239 -30.58 -9.75 -5.13
C LEU A 239 -30.94 -10.11 -3.68
N LYS A 240 -32.00 -9.50 -3.16
CA LYS A 240 -32.51 -9.75 -1.81
C LYS A 240 -32.94 -11.20 -1.63
N ALA A 241 -33.70 -11.77 -2.55
CA ALA A 241 -34.14 -13.16 -2.48
C ALA A 241 -32.95 -14.14 -2.42
N ARG A 242 -31.85 -13.86 -3.14
CA ARG A 242 -30.67 -14.71 -3.12
C ARG A 242 -29.84 -14.54 -1.85
N LEU A 243 -29.66 -13.31 -1.35
CA LEU A 243 -28.70 -13.01 -0.28
C LEU A 243 -29.30 -12.84 1.12
N SER A 244 -30.56 -12.43 1.27
CA SER A 244 -31.17 -12.15 2.57
C SER A 244 -31.59 -13.43 3.32
N LYS A 245 -30.61 -14.20 3.80
CA LYS A 245 -30.83 -15.54 4.39
C LYS A 245 -31.56 -15.54 5.73
N THR A 246 -31.45 -14.47 6.52
CA THR A 246 -32.09 -14.40 7.84
C THR A 246 -33.47 -13.72 7.77
N GLY A 247 -33.82 -13.15 6.63
CA GLY A 247 -35.01 -12.29 6.46
C GLY A 247 -34.87 -10.90 7.08
N ASN A 248 -33.75 -10.59 7.74
CA ASN A 248 -33.47 -9.28 8.33
C ASN A 248 -32.19 -8.66 7.73
N PRO A 249 -32.29 -7.93 6.59
CA PRO A 249 -31.16 -7.25 5.96
C PRO A 249 -30.39 -6.26 6.85
N LYS A 250 -30.94 -5.83 7.99
CA LYS A 250 -30.23 -4.96 8.94
C LYS A 250 -29.34 -5.73 9.90
N SER A 251 -29.52 -7.04 10.03
CA SER A 251 -28.72 -7.88 10.93
C SER A 251 -27.29 -8.07 10.36
N PRO A 252 -26.22 -7.88 11.16
CA PRO A 252 -24.85 -8.23 10.74
C PRO A 252 -24.67 -9.71 10.36
N ALA A 253 -25.57 -10.59 10.81
CA ALA A 253 -25.56 -12.00 10.44
C ALA A 253 -26.13 -12.24 9.02
N ASP A 254 -26.89 -11.29 8.47
CA ASP A 254 -27.53 -11.44 7.18
C ASP A 254 -26.54 -11.27 6.01
N SER A 255 -26.62 -12.17 5.02
CA SER A 255 -25.64 -12.16 3.93
C SER A 255 -25.85 -11.01 2.95
N LEU A 256 -27.04 -10.39 2.88
CA LEU A 256 -27.24 -9.17 2.12
C LEU A 256 -26.52 -7.98 2.78
N ARG A 257 -26.51 -7.91 4.12
CA ARG A 257 -25.73 -6.88 4.81
C ARG A 257 -24.24 -7.08 4.59
N LYS A 258 -23.74 -8.31 4.79
CA LYS A 258 -22.32 -8.64 4.56
C LYS A 258 -21.87 -8.33 3.14
N PHE A 259 -22.72 -8.60 2.15
CA PHE A 259 -22.49 -8.19 0.77
C PHE A 259 -22.22 -6.69 0.68
N VAL A 260 -23.09 -5.85 1.23
CA VAL A 260 -22.92 -4.39 1.16
C VAL A 260 -21.70 -3.94 1.95
N GLU A 261 -21.46 -4.51 3.14
CA GLU A 261 -20.26 -4.22 3.96
C GLU A 261 -18.96 -4.60 3.23
N PHE A 262 -18.97 -5.64 2.39
CA PHE A 262 -17.82 -6.06 1.59
C PHE A 262 -17.47 -5.08 0.45
N HIS A 263 -18.42 -4.26 0.02
CA HIS A 263 -18.23 -3.22 -0.98
C HIS A 263 -17.70 -1.90 -0.39
N ILE A 264 -17.58 -1.83 0.94
CA ILE A 264 -17.15 -0.63 1.65
C ILE A 264 -15.82 -0.94 2.33
N LEU A 265 -14.80 -0.14 2.07
CA LEU A 265 -13.51 -0.23 2.77
C LEU A 265 -13.43 0.90 3.81
N PRO A 266 -12.85 0.64 4.99
CA PRO A 266 -12.43 1.69 5.88
C PRO A 266 -11.26 2.43 5.22
N GLU A 267 -11.24 3.77 5.34
CA GLU A 267 -10.28 4.69 4.73
C GLU A 267 -10.59 5.14 3.29
N ILE A 268 -9.95 6.23 2.89
CA ILE A 268 -9.95 6.72 1.51
C ILE A 268 -8.80 6.08 0.74
N LYS A 269 -9.13 5.33 -0.32
CA LYS A 269 -8.18 4.62 -1.16
C LYS A 269 -8.51 4.93 -2.62
N TYR A 270 -7.70 5.76 -3.25
CA TYR A 270 -7.74 5.96 -4.69
C TYR A 270 -7.15 4.74 -5.41
N LEU A 271 -7.25 4.68 -6.75
CA LEU A 271 -6.75 3.54 -7.52
C LEU A 271 -5.28 3.24 -7.25
N SER A 272 -4.44 4.27 -7.08
CA SER A 272 -3.02 4.09 -6.77
C SER A 272 -2.81 3.49 -5.37
N ASP A 273 -3.62 3.90 -4.38
CA ASP A 273 -3.63 3.29 -3.05
C ASP A 273 -4.06 1.81 -3.14
N ILE A 274 -5.08 1.50 -3.96
CA ILE A 274 -5.59 0.14 -4.15
C ILE A 274 -4.52 -0.78 -4.77
N VAL A 275 -3.83 -0.34 -5.82
CA VAL A 275 -2.80 -1.17 -6.47
C VAL A 275 -1.50 -1.25 -5.67
N SER A 276 -1.28 -0.36 -4.70
CA SER A 276 -0.08 -0.38 -3.86
C SER A 276 -0.05 -1.52 -2.85
N ALA A 277 -1.18 -2.17 -2.59
CA ALA A 277 -1.28 -3.30 -1.69
C ALA A 277 -1.99 -4.49 -2.37
N PRO A 278 -1.62 -5.74 -2.01
CA PRO A 278 -2.24 -6.94 -2.58
C PRO A 278 -3.64 -7.23 -1.99
N SER A 279 -4.01 -6.60 -0.88
CA SER A 279 -5.29 -6.82 -0.22
C SER A 279 -5.71 -5.62 0.63
N HIS A 280 -7.02 -5.43 0.82
CA HIS A 280 -7.60 -4.34 1.60
C HIS A 280 -8.70 -4.86 2.53
N ALA A 281 -8.69 -4.36 3.77
CA ALA A 281 -9.78 -4.61 4.70
C ALA A 281 -11.10 -4.04 4.17
N THR A 282 -12.21 -4.71 4.50
CA THR A 282 -13.56 -4.20 4.24
C THR A 282 -14.28 -3.91 5.55
N VAL A 283 -15.46 -3.28 5.47
CA VAL A 283 -16.34 -3.09 6.63
C VAL A 283 -16.96 -4.43 7.05
N ALA A 284 -17.00 -5.43 6.16
CA ALA A 284 -17.37 -6.79 6.52
C ALA A 284 -16.26 -7.41 7.39
N PRO A 285 -16.53 -7.72 8.67
CA PRO A 285 -15.47 -8.15 9.59
C PRO A 285 -14.76 -9.41 9.10
N ALA A 286 -13.42 -9.43 9.20
CA ALA A 286 -12.55 -10.53 8.76
C ALA A 286 -12.56 -10.83 7.25
N GLU A 287 -13.32 -10.07 6.46
CA GLU A 287 -13.36 -10.18 5.01
C GLU A 287 -12.53 -9.06 4.38
N VAL A 288 -11.71 -9.44 3.39
CA VAL A 288 -10.82 -8.54 2.67
C VAL A 288 -11.07 -8.71 1.17
N ILE A 289 -10.82 -7.65 0.42
CA ILE A 289 -10.67 -7.77 -1.03
C ILE A 289 -9.20 -7.97 -1.37
N THR A 290 -8.90 -8.75 -2.40
CA THR A 290 -7.57 -8.79 -3.02
C THR A 290 -7.53 -7.83 -4.20
N SER A 291 -6.36 -7.28 -4.50
CA SER A 291 -6.16 -6.38 -5.64
C SER A 291 -4.86 -6.68 -6.35
N LYS A 292 -4.90 -6.63 -7.69
CA LYS A 292 -3.70 -6.72 -8.53
C LYS A 292 -3.84 -5.86 -9.78
N LEU A 293 -2.71 -5.39 -10.28
CA LEU A 293 -2.63 -4.71 -11.56
C LEU A 293 -2.30 -5.73 -12.66
N SER A 294 -3.20 -5.90 -13.63
CA SER A 294 -2.99 -6.75 -14.80
C SER A 294 -3.03 -5.91 -16.07
N GLY A 295 -1.85 -5.64 -16.64
CA GLY A 295 -1.69 -4.62 -17.67
C GLY A 295 -2.15 -3.25 -17.14
N THR A 296 -3.21 -2.70 -17.73
CA THR A 296 -3.81 -1.42 -17.28
C THR A 296 -5.02 -1.59 -16.38
N LYS A 297 -5.49 -2.82 -16.15
CA LYS A 297 -6.71 -3.14 -15.39
C LYS A 297 -6.38 -3.35 -13.92
N VAL A 298 -7.15 -2.70 -13.05
CA VAL A 298 -7.10 -2.93 -11.61
C VAL A 298 -8.13 -4.01 -11.29
N LEU A 299 -7.65 -5.23 -11.09
CA LEU A 299 -8.48 -6.40 -10.83
C LEU A 299 -8.66 -6.58 -9.33
N ILE A 300 -9.90 -6.86 -8.92
CA ILE A 300 -10.32 -7.06 -7.54
C ILE A 300 -10.87 -8.47 -7.40
N ASN A 301 -10.43 -9.20 -6.37
CA ASN A 301 -10.80 -10.60 -6.14
C ASN A 301 -10.58 -11.50 -7.37
N ASP A 302 -9.56 -11.20 -8.18
CA ASP A 302 -9.16 -12.05 -9.29
C ASP A 302 -7.89 -12.79 -8.92
N ASP A 303 -8.00 -14.07 -8.59
CA ASP A 303 -6.90 -14.84 -7.99
C ASP A 303 -6.87 -16.26 -8.54
N ASP A 304 -5.67 -16.81 -8.63
CA ASP A 304 -5.46 -18.24 -8.81
C ASP A 304 -5.37 -18.88 -7.42
N PHE A 305 -6.35 -19.72 -7.09
CA PHE A 305 -6.41 -20.40 -5.80
C PHE A 305 -6.45 -21.91 -6.04
N ASN A 306 -5.47 -22.62 -5.48
CA ASN A 306 -5.34 -24.09 -5.60
C ASN A 306 -5.39 -24.59 -7.06
N GLY A 307 -4.65 -23.93 -7.95
CA GLY A 307 -4.60 -24.28 -9.38
C GLY A 307 -5.86 -23.94 -10.18
N LYS A 308 -6.86 -23.32 -9.56
CA LYS A 308 -8.08 -22.84 -10.21
C LYS A 308 -8.10 -21.33 -10.26
N HIS A 309 -8.32 -20.79 -11.45
CA HIS A 309 -8.57 -19.37 -11.62
C HIS A 309 -9.98 -19.02 -11.12
N GLU A 310 -10.05 -18.16 -10.12
CA GLU A 310 -11.30 -17.65 -9.58
C GLU A 310 -11.48 -16.20 -10.04
N THR A 311 -12.31 -16.02 -11.06
CA THR A 311 -12.42 -14.73 -11.73
C THR A 311 -13.01 -13.64 -10.84
N GLY A 312 -12.40 -12.45 -10.90
CA GLY A 312 -12.81 -11.28 -10.13
C GLY A 312 -13.61 -10.24 -10.91
N ILE A 313 -13.44 -8.97 -10.54
CA ILE A 313 -14.03 -7.80 -11.20
C ILE A 313 -12.94 -6.76 -11.49
N THR A 314 -13.17 -5.79 -12.39
CA THR A 314 -12.24 -4.68 -12.61
C THR A 314 -12.81 -3.37 -12.08
N LEU A 315 -11.94 -2.49 -11.56
CA LEU A 315 -12.29 -1.09 -11.33
C LEU A 315 -12.14 -0.30 -12.63
N LYS A 316 -13.20 0.39 -13.04
CA LYS A 316 -13.21 1.23 -14.24
C LYS A 316 -12.46 2.54 -13.98
N ARG A 317 -11.41 2.86 -14.74
CA ARG A 317 -10.62 4.09 -14.55
C ARG A 317 -11.42 5.39 -14.75
N ASP A 318 -12.35 5.38 -15.70
CA ASP A 318 -13.28 6.48 -15.99
C ASP A 318 -14.36 6.64 -14.91
N GLY A 319 -14.72 5.55 -14.22
CA GLY A 319 -15.66 5.54 -13.11
C GLY A 319 -15.02 5.43 -11.72
N SER A 320 -13.72 5.71 -11.59
CA SER A 320 -12.95 5.59 -10.34
C SER A 320 -12.34 6.91 -9.92
N ASP A 321 -11.87 6.96 -8.68
CA ASP A 321 -11.29 8.15 -8.07
C ASP A 321 -12.28 9.31 -7.98
N ILE A 322 -13.58 8.99 -7.83
CA ILE A 322 -14.63 10.01 -7.72
C ILE A 322 -14.74 10.41 -6.25
N SER A 323 -14.14 11.54 -5.90
CA SER A 323 -14.16 12.09 -4.54
C SER A 323 -15.58 12.47 -4.10
N ALA A 324 -15.93 12.12 -2.88
CA ALA A 324 -17.13 12.52 -2.15
C ALA A 324 -16.73 13.28 -0.87
N THR A 325 -17.68 13.91 -0.19
CA THR A 325 -17.39 14.68 1.04
C THR A 325 -16.86 13.83 2.19
N ASN A 326 -17.07 12.51 2.15
CA ASN A 326 -16.68 11.56 3.19
C ASN A 326 -15.93 10.34 2.65
N GLY A 327 -15.40 10.39 1.41
CA GLY A 327 -14.71 9.24 0.84
C GLY A 327 -14.47 9.30 -0.65
N VAL A 328 -14.28 8.13 -1.26
CA VAL A 328 -14.06 7.96 -2.69
C VAL A 328 -14.91 6.80 -3.24
N LEU A 329 -15.46 7.00 -4.43
CA LEU A 329 -16.26 6.02 -5.15
C LEU A 329 -15.46 5.43 -6.33
N HIS A 330 -15.50 4.10 -6.44
CA HIS A 330 -15.00 3.33 -7.58
C HIS A 330 -16.13 2.53 -8.20
N THR A 331 -16.23 2.59 -9.53
CA THR A 331 -17.16 1.76 -10.30
C THR A 331 -16.50 0.43 -10.62
N ALA A 332 -17.13 -0.68 -10.22
CA ALA A 332 -16.73 -2.02 -10.60
C ALA A 332 -17.57 -2.55 -11.77
N ALA A 333 -16.89 -3.22 -12.70
CA ALA A 333 -17.50 -3.79 -13.89
C ALA A 333 -16.84 -5.12 -14.28
N PRO A 334 -17.54 -6.01 -15.02
CA PRO A 334 -16.94 -7.20 -15.57
C PRO A 334 -15.79 -6.83 -16.53
N TYR A 335 -14.86 -7.76 -16.73
CA TYR A 335 -13.82 -7.62 -17.75
C TYR A 335 -13.64 -8.92 -18.49
N THR A 336 -13.14 -8.81 -19.72
CA THR A 336 -12.70 -9.96 -20.51
C THR A 336 -11.18 -10.06 -20.47
N ALA A 337 -10.68 -11.26 -20.20
CA ALA A 337 -9.27 -11.62 -20.29
C ALA A 337 -9.17 -12.99 -20.97
N ALA A 338 -8.28 -13.12 -21.97
CA ALA A 338 -8.08 -14.35 -22.73
C ALA A 338 -9.39 -15.02 -23.24
N GLY A 339 -10.36 -14.21 -23.67
CA GLY A 339 -11.65 -14.71 -24.17
C GLY A 339 -12.68 -15.10 -23.11
N VAL A 340 -12.32 -15.03 -21.82
CA VAL A 340 -13.23 -15.30 -20.69
C VAL A 340 -13.68 -13.97 -20.08
N THR A 341 -14.99 -13.74 -20.05
CA THR A 341 -15.58 -12.62 -19.33
C THR A 341 -15.84 -13.04 -17.90
N SER A 342 -15.44 -12.20 -16.93
CA SER A 342 -15.69 -12.49 -15.53
C SER A 342 -17.19 -12.61 -15.25
N SER A 343 -17.56 -13.49 -14.31
CA SER A 343 -18.94 -13.79 -13.88
C SER A 343 -19.56 -12.62 -13.08
N GLY A 344 -19.34 -11.40 -13.57
CA GLY A 344 -18.89 -10.25 -12.81
C GLY A 344 -19.87 -9.69 -11.80
N HIS A 345 -19.59 -9.97 -10.54
CA HIS A 345 -20.02 -9.23 -9.37
C HIS A 345 -18.98 -9.42 -8.24
N LEU A 346 -18.80 -8.43 -7.37
CA LEU A 346 -17.86 -8.47 -6.23
C LEU A 346 -18.42 -9.32 -5.09
N ALA A 347 -18.24 -10.63 -5.20
CA ALA A 347 -18.67 -11.59 -4.18
C ALA A 347 -17.59 -11.88 -3.14
N ILE A 348 -18.03 -12.17 -1.91
CA ILE A 348 -17.21 -12.81 -0.88
C ILE A 348 -16.93 -14.26 -1.32
N LYS A 349 -15.65 -14.60 -1.49
CA LYS A 349 -15.22 -15.95 -1.83
C LYS A 349 -15.03 -16.78 -0.56
N VAL A 350 -16.00 -17.67 -0.27
CA VAL A 350 -15.90 -18.58 0.87
C VAL A 350 -14.88 -19.67 0.58
N ARG A 351 -13.84 -19.75 1.42
CA ARG A 351 -12.79 -20.77 1.32
C ARG A 351 -12.64 -21.47 2.67
N VAL A 352 -12.35 -22.76 2.64
CA VAL A 352 -11.92 -23.51 3.83
C VAL A 352 -10.40 -23.45 3.96
N PRO A 353 -9.84 -23.41 5.19
CA PRO A 353 -8.41 -23.55 5.40
C PRO A 353 -7.88 -24.83 4.74
N LEU A 354 -6.81 -24.70 3.97
CA LEU A 354 -6.19 -25.80 3.26
C LEU A 354 -4.68 -25.78 3.51
N ARG A 355 -4.07 -26.97 3.53
CA ARG A 355 -2.62 -27.10 3.56
C ARG A 355 -1.98 -26.41 2.35
N ILE A 356 -1.03 -25.52 2.63
CA ILE A 356 -0.22 -24.84 1.65
C ILE A 356 1.24 -25.22 1.89
N ASP A 357 1.85 -25.85 0.89
CA ASP A 357 3.29 -26.12 0.84
C ASP A 357 3.91 -25.06 -0.06
N TRP A 358 4.39 -23.97 0.54
CA TRP A 358 4.92 -22.84 -0.19
C TRP A 358 6.40 -23.03 -0.48
N ASP A 359 6.70 -23.32 -1.75
CA ASP A 359 8.06 -23.29 -2.31
C ASP A 359 8.54 -21.84 -2.37
N VAL A 360 9.45 -21.48 -1.47
CA VAL A 360 9.95 -20.11 -1.36
C VAL A 360 10.88 -19.75 -2.51
N ALA A 361 11.39 -20.74 -3.24
CA ALA A 361 12.27 -20.57 -4.39
C ALA A 361 11.51 -20.47 -5.72
N ASP A 362 10.17 -20.55 -5.72
CA ASP A 362 9.34 -20.60 -6.94
C ASP A 362 8.45 -19.37 -7.16
N PHE A 363 9.06 -18.18 -7.25
CA PHE A 363 8.37 -16.91 -7.47
C PHE A 363 8.44 -16.41 -8.94
N PRO A 364 7.43 -15.66 -9.43
CA PRO A 364 7.30 -15.30 -10.84
C PRO A 364 8.51 -14.58 -11.45
N GLU A 365 9.14 -13.69 -10.70
CA GLU A 365 10.30 -12.91 -11.13
C GLU A 365 11.52 -13.81 -11.38
N LEU A 366 11.67 -14.90 -10.61
CA LEU A 366 12.72 -15.88 -10.88
C LEU A 366 12.36 -16.77 -12.07
N ARG A 367 11.10 -17.21 -12.21
CA ARG A 367 10.64 -17.97 -13.39
C ARG A 367 10.87 -17.21 -14.70
N ALA A 368 10.79 -15.88 -14.66
CA ALA A 368 11.09 -15.00 -15.79
C ALA A 368 12.58 -14.95 -16.18
N LEU A 369 13.46 -15.58 -15.39
CA LEU A 369 14.90 -15.69 -15.62
C LEU A 369 15.27 -17.14 -16.04
N PRO A 370 14.96 -17.55 -17.30
CA PRO A 370 15.11 -18.94 -17.75
C PRO A 370 16.56 -19.44 -17.80
N ALA A 371 17.54 -18.53 -17.69
CA ALA A 371 18.96 -18.84 -17.58
C ALA A 371 19.34 -19.39 -16.19
N TYR A 372 18.56 -19.07 -15.15
CA TYR A 372 18.86 -19.43 -13.77
C TYR A 372 17.82 -20.39 -13.18
N PHE A 373 16.54 -20.16 -13.43
CA PHE A 373 15.47 -20.96 -12.81
C PHE A 373 15.59 -22.44 -13.20
N ARG A 374 15.90 -23.28 -12.21
CA ARG A 374 16.07 -24.74 -12.32
C ARG A 374 17.01 -25.16 -13.46
N ARG A 375 18.15 -24.46 -13.59
CA ARG A 375 19.20 -24.75 -14.58
C ARG A 375 20.49 -25.25 -13.93
N ALA A 376 21.17 -26.18 -14.59
CA ALA A 376 22.27 -26.96 -13.99
C ALA A 376 23.31 -26.12 -13.23
N LYS A 377 23.45 -26.39 -11.92
CA LYS A 377 24.41 -25.79 -10.98
C LYS A 377 24.51 -24.27 -11.09
N THR A 378 23.38 -23.59 -10.88
CA THR A 378 23.30 -22.12 -10.93
C THR A 378 23.12 -21.53 -9.55
N THR A 379 23.90 -20.50 -9.26
CA THR A 379 23.64 -19.55 -8.18
C THR A 379 23.26 -18.22 -8.82
N PHE A 380 22.10 -17.67 -8.45
CA PHE A 380 21.71 -16.33 -8.84
C PHE A 380 21.79 -15.40 -7.65
N ALA A 381 22.62 -14.35 -7.77
CA ALA A 381 22.72 -13.24 -6.82
C ALA A 381 22.19 -11.97 -7.49
N GLY A 382 20.97 -11.58 -7.16
CA GLY A 382 20.34 -10.37 -7.71
C GLY A 382 20.44 -9.19 -6.74
N PRO A 383 20.56 -7.93 -7.21
CA PRO A 383 20.28 -6.77 -6.37
C PRO A 383 18.82 -6.84 -5.87
N VAL A 384 18.52 -6.17 -4.76
CA VAL A 384 17.19 -6.11 -4.09
C VAL A 384 16.10 -5.41 -4.94
N ASN A 385 16.20 -5.42 -6.26
CA ASN A 385 15.17 -4.93 -7.18
C ASN A 385 14.01 -5.92 -7.39
N LEU A 386 13.96 -7.02 -6.62
CA LEU A 386 12.77 -7.84 -6.39
C LEU A 386 11.87 -7.23 -5.29
N SER A 387 11.80 -5.90 -5.23
CA SER A 387 11.18 -5.11 -4.15
C SER A 387 9.67 -5.31 -3.99
N THR A 388 9.03 -6.02 -4.93
CA THR A 388 7.62 -6.42 -4.85
C THR A 388 7.39 -7.55 -3.84
N ILE A 389 8.42 -8.35 -3.55
CA ILE A 389 8.30 -9.53 -2.68
C ILE A 389 9.20 -9.40 -1.44
N PHE A 390 10.31 -8.64 -1.50
CA PHE A 390 11.34 -8.66 -0.44
C PHE A 390 11.76 -7.29 0.11
N THR A 391 11.99 -7.24 1.42
CA THR A 391 12.65 -6.13 2.12
C THR A 391 13.79 -6.66 2.99
N VAL A 392 14.89 -5.90 3.08
CA VAL A 392 16.12 -6.23 3.83
C VAL A 392 16.34 -5.21 4.96
N GLY A 393 16.64 -5.67 6.17
CA GLY A 393 17.01 -4.83 7.32
C GLY A 393 18.51 -4.89 7.66
N GLY A 394 19.14 -3.73 7.93
CA GLY A 394 20.56 -3.57 8.26
C GLY A 394 21.49 -3.70 7.03
N ALA A 395 22.50 -2.82 6.82
CA ALA A 395 23.23 -2.80 5.54
C ALA A 395 24.77 -2.76 5.60
N ARG A 396 25.37 -3.77 4.93
CA ARG A 396 26.47 -3.65 3.93
C ARG A 396 26.37 -4.68 2.78
N ASN A 397 25.85 -5.90 2.99
CA ASN A 397 25.56 -6.89 1.93
C ASN A 397 24.06 -7.18 1.91
N THR A 398 23.39 -7.03 0.76
CA THR A 398 21.93 -7.14 0.62
C THR A 398 21.50 -8.24 -0.35
N ALA A 399 22.42 -9.08 -0.83
CA ALA A 399 22.12 -10.10 -1.83
C ALA A 399 21.33 -11.28 -1.24
N LEU A 400 20.20 -11.60 -1.89
CA LEU A 400 19.50 -12.88 -1.78
C LEU A 400 20.10 -13.83 -2.82
N TYR A 401 20.32 -15.09 -2.43
CA TYR A 401 20.83 -16.12 -3.34
C TYR A 401 19.77 -17.17 -3.61
N TYR A 402 19.47 -17.40 -4.88
CA TYR A 402 18.78 -18.62 -5.31
C TYR A 402 19.82 -19.66 -5.68
N GLU A 403 19.67 -20.87 -5.15
CA GLU A 403 20.56 -21.99 -5.41
C GLU A 403 19.76 -23.12 -6.06
N TYR A 404 20.34 -23.75 -7.08
CA TYR A 404 19.81 -24.97 -7.67
C TYR A 404 20.93 -25.95 -8.03
N SER A 405 20.72 -27.22 -7.73
CA SER A 405 21.50 -28.32 -8.31
C SER A 405 20.68 -29.61 -8.34
N ALA A 406 20.76 -30.35 -9.45
CA ALA A 406 20.11 -31.66 -9.58
C ALA A 406 20.61 -32.71 -8.57
N SER A 407 21.72 -32.46 -7.87
CA SER A 407 22.21 -33.32 -6.79
C SER A 407 21.58 -33.00 -5.43
N GLU A 408 21.00 -31.81 -5.27
CA GLU A 408 20.36 -31.38 -4.03
C GLU A 408 19.06 -32.14 -3.82
N LYS A 409 18.74 -32.44 -2.56
CA LYS A 409 17.56 -33.24 -2.21
C LYS A 409 16.33 -32.40 -1.87
N ALA A 410 16.48 -31.08 -1.82
CA ALA A 410 15.38 -30.12 -1.67
C ALA A 410 14.28 -30.37 -2.71
N VAL A 411 13.08 -29.87 -2.46
CA VAL A 411 12.00 -29.97 -3.45
C VAL A 411 12.44 -29.22 -4.70
N TYR A 412 12.29 -29.86 -5.87
CA TYR A 412 12.85 -29.44 -7.16
C TYR A 412 14.37 -29.21 -7.21
N GLY A 413 15.11 -29.57 -6.17
CA GLY A 413 16.56 -29.35 -6.07
C GLY A 413 16.97 -27.88 -5.92
N ASP A 414 16.03 -26.99 -5.58
CA ASP A 414 16.29 -25.58 -5.32
C ASP A 414 15.98 -25.15 -3.88
N TYR A 415 16.57 -24.03 -3.47
CA TYR A 415 16.31 -23.38 -2.18
C TYR A 415 16.80 -21.92 -2.20
N LEU A 416 16.32 -21.13 -1.24
CA LEU A 416 16.85 -19.79 -0.96
C LEU A 416 17.99 -19.85 0.03
N ASN A 417 19.10 -19.20 -0.29
CA ASN A 417 20.21 -18.94 0.62
C ASN A 417 20.14 -17.50 1.15
N LEU A 418 19.90 -17.40 2.46
CA LEU A 418 19.76 -16.17 3.22
C LEU A 418 21.01 -15.94 4.07
N PRO A 419 21.86 -14.95 3.74
CA PRO A 419 23.06 -14.65 4.51
C PRO A 419 22.75 -13.84 5.78
N LEU A 420 21.99 -14.44 6.70
CA LEU A 420 21.50 -13.80 7.94
C LEU A 420 22.54 -13.72 9.06
N GLY A 421 22.77 -12.54 9.66
CA GLY A 421 23.69 -12.41 10.79
C GLY A 421 24.09 -10.97 11.16
N ALA A 422 25.01 -10.85 12.12
CA ALA A 422 25.63 -9.59 12.53
C ALA A 422 27.09 -9.79 13.02
N PRO A 423 27.93 -8.73 13.06
CA PRO A 423 27.78 -7.45 12.37
C PRO A 423 28.10 -7.58 10.87
N ASN A 424 27.61 -6.65 10.03
CA ASN A 424 27.87 -6.56 8.58
C ASN A 424 27.21 -7.63 7.68
N ARG A 425 26.11 -8.23 8.11
CA ARG A 425 25.25 -9.07 7.27
C ARG A 425 23.81 -8.59 7.34
N VAL A 426 22.93 -9.22 6.57
CA VAL A 426 21.49 -8.95 6.63
C VAL A 426 20.94 -9.43 7.96
N GLU A 427 20.16 -8.59 8.64
CA GLU A 427 19.55 -8.97 9.92
C GLU A 427 18.19 -9.64 9.72
N SER A 428 17.44 -9.26 8.70
CA SER A 428 16.17 -9.91 8.36
C SER A 428 15.85 -9.88 6.86
N PHE A 429 15.10 -10.90 6.44
CA PHE A 429 14.45 -10.97 5.13
C PHE A 429 12.95 -11.11 5.33
N THR A 430 12.17 -10.32 4.60
CA THR A 430 10.70 -10.41 4.61
C THR A 430 10.21 -10.84 3.24
N LEU A 431 9.46 -11.94 3.16
CA LEU A 431 8.81 -12.46 1.95
C LEU A 431 7.29 -12.17 2.00
N THR A 432 6.60 -12.09 0.86
CA THR A 432 5.12 -12.11 0.80
C THR A 432 4.64 -13.56 0.60
N THR A 433 3.75 -14.06 1.45
CA THR A 433 3.17 -15.42 1.32
C THR A 433 2.24 -15.53 0.10
N PRO A 434 1.93 -16.76 -0.36
CA PRO A 434 0.73 -17.02 -1.15
C PRO A 434 -0.55 -16.56 -0.42
N LEU A 435 -1.68 -16.55 -1.11
CA LEU A 435 -2.98 -16.27 -0.50
C LEU A 435 -3.29 -17.34 0.56
N LEU A 436 -3.32 -16.94 1.83
CA LEU A 436 -3.68 -17.81 2.94
C LEU A 436 -5.13 -17.56 3.34
N VAL A 437 -5.92 -18.62 3.46
CA VAL A 437 -7.31 -18.53 3.93
C VAL A 437 -7.31 -18.27 5.43
N ARG A 438 -8.22 -17.43 5.93
CA ARG A 438 -8.39 -17.21 7.38
C ARG A 438 -8.53 -18.54 8.12
N GLY A 439 -7.92 -18.69 9.29
CA GLY A 439 -7.98 -19.91 10.08
C GLY A 439 -6.71 -20.17 10.89
N LYS A 440 -6.70 -21.29 11.62
CA LYS A 440 -5.58 -21.69 12.48
C LYS A 440 -4.65 -22.66 11.76
N TYR A 441 -3.37 -22.32 11.71
CA TYR A 441 -2.34 -23.12 11.03
C TYR A 441 -1.18 -23.43 11.97
N LYS A 442 -0.68 -24.65 11.95
CA LYS A 442 0.69 -24.97 12.35
C LYS A 442 1.62 -24.54 11.21
N VAL A 443 2.61 -23.70 11.52
CA VAL A 443 3.58 -23.21 10.54
C VAL A 443 4.88 -23.98 10.69
N TRP A 444 5.31 -24.63 9.62
CA TRP A 444 6.56 -25.39 9.56
C TRP A 444 7.53 -24.71 8.61
N ILE A 445 8.79 -24.58 9.02
CA ILE A 445 9.87 -24.16 8.13
C ILE A 445 10.72 -25.36 7.76
N CYS A 446 10.93 -25.56 6.47
CA CYS A 446 11.71 -26.64 5.89
C CYS A 446 13.02 -26.06 5.37
N TYR A 447 14.13 -26.55 5.88
CA TYR A 447 15.44 -25.97 5.64
C TYR A 447 16.49 -27.04 5.43
N LYS A 448 17.52 -26.68 4.67
CA LYS A 448 18.73 -27.49 4.52
C LYS A 448 19.73 -27.14 5.63
N TYR A 449 20.23 -28.17 6.29
CA TYR A 449 21.27 -28.11 7.29
C TYR A 449 22.55 -27.53 6.71
N TYR A 450 23.05 -26.47 7.33
CA TYR A 450 24.39 -25.96 7.08
C TYR A 450 25.42 -26.70 7.95
N LYS A 451 26.47 -27.26 7.34
CA LYS A 451 27.50 -28.02 8.06
C LYS A 451 28.21 -27.15 9.10
N LYS A 452 28.06 -27.53 10.36
CA LYS A 452 28.68 -26.86 11.51
C LYS A 452 30.19 -27.17 11.53
N SER A 453 31.02 -26.13 11.34
CA SER A 453 32.43 -26.19 11.78
C SER A 453 32.48 -26.29 13.30
N SER A 454 33.55 -26.88 13.86
CA SER A 454 33.75 -26.99 15.32
C SER A 454 33.70 -25.64 16.06
N SER A 455 33.96 -24.53 15.36
CA SER A 455 33.88 -23.16 15.87
C SER A 455 32.50 -22.51 15.77
N ASN A 456 31.59 -23.04 14.95
CA ASN A 456 30.33 -22.38 14.66
C ASN A 456 29.33 -22.64 15.79
N LYS A 457 28.76 -21.58 16.36
CA LYS A 457 27.60 -21.65 17.26
C LYS A 457 26.31 -21.88 16.45
N ALA A 458 25.21 -22.21 17.14
CA ALA A 458 23.86 -22.24 16.54
C ALA A 458 23.61 -20.97 15.70
N ASN A 459 22.81 -21.02 14.66
CA ASN A 459 22.36 -19.84 13.91
C ASN A 459 20.85 -19.68 14.13
N VAL A 460 20.50 -18.95 15.18
CA VAL A 460 19.13 -18.89 15.69
C VAL A 460 18.38 -17.77 15.02
N ASN A 461 17.26 -18.13 14.41
CA ASN A 461 16.39 -17.23 13.66
C ASN A 461 14.97 -17.23 14.27
N GLN A 462 14.37 -16.05 14.33
CA GLN A 462 12.98 -15.83 14.69
C GLN A 462 12.18 -15.59 13.42
N VAL A 463 11.03 -16.26 13.32
CA VAL A 463 10.06 -15.96 12.26
C VAL A 463 8.95 -15.09 12.82
N SER A 464 8.50 -14.10 12.04
CA SER A 464 7.30 -13.33 12.33
C SER A 464 6.35 -13.32 11.12
N ILE A 465 5.04 -13.25 11.38
CA ILE A 465 4.00 -13.11 10.35
C ILE A 465 3.24 -11.82 10.63
N ASP A 466 3.25 -10.88 9.67
CA ASP A 466 2.79 -9.49 9.85
C ASP A 466 3.39 -8.85 11.13
N GLY A 467 4.65 -9.15 11.44
CA GLY A 467 5.36 -8.64 12.61
C GLY A 467 5.04 -9.36 13.92
N VAL A 468 4.11 -10.32 13.94
CA VAL A 468 3.82 -11.14 15.12
C VAL A 468 4.81 -12.31 15.21
N PRO A 469 5.69 -12.38 16.24
CA PRO A 469 6.66 -13.46 16.36
C PRO A 469 6.00 -14.81 16.58
N MET A 470 6.46 -15.82 15.86
CA MET A 470 6.09 -17.22 16.08
C MET A 470 6.62 -17.72 17.44
N GLN A 471 5.94 -18.70 18.03
CA GLN A 471 6.22 -19.17 19.40
C GLN A 471 7.60 -19.81 19.58
N ARG A 472 8.23 -20.27 18.50
CA ARG A 472 9.54 -20.93 18.52
C ARG A 472 10.48 -20.27 17.51
N THR A 473 11.71 -20.08 17.93
CA THR A 473 12.84 -19.88 17.02
C THR A 473 13.25 -21.21 16.39
N PHE A 474 14.03 -21.13 15.33
CA PHE A 474 14.70 -22.30 14.76
C PHE A 474 16.20 -22.02 14.58
N ASP A 475 17.01 -23.06 14.76
CA ASP A 475 18.43 -23.03 14.45
C ASP A 475 18.62 -23.63 13.05
N SER A 476 19.06 -22.84 12.07
CA SER A 476 19.28 -23.34 10.70
C SER A 476 20.45 -24.33 10.59
N MET A 477 21.19 -24.52 11.67
CA MET A 477 22.26 -25.50 11.81
C MET A 477 21.88 -26.70 12.69
N ALA A 478 20.60 -26.86 13.05
CA ALA A 478 20.15 -28.02 13.79
C ALA A 478 19.80 -29.18 12.84
N LYS A 479 20.13 -30.41 13.28
CA LYS A 479 19.65 -31.64 12.63
C LYS A 479 18.42 -32.14 13.36
N ARG A 480 17.50 -32.76 12.61
CA ARG A 480 16.40 -33.52 13.19
C ARG A 480 16.95 -34.65 14.08
N PRO A 481 16.41 -34.84 15.30
CA PRO A 481 16.78 -35.96 16.15
C PRO A 481 16.28 -37.30 15.57
N SER A 482 16.74 -38.41 16.14
CA SER A 482 16.19 -39.73 15.82
C SER A 482 14.91 -39.97 16.64
N GLY A 483 13.94 -40.65 16.06
CA GLY A 483 12.66 -40.97 16.70
C GLY A 483 11.61 -41.40 15.69
N SER A 484 10.51 -41.96 16.16
CA SER A 484 9.32 -42.19 15.35
C SER A 484 8.69 -40.86 14.92
N GLU A 485 7.87 -40.88 13.87
CA GLU A 485 7.23 -39.66 13.36
C GLU A 485 6.37 -38.95 14.42
N ALA A 486 5.65 -39.72 15.24
CA ALA A 486 4.84 -39.19 16.33
C ALA A 486 5.68 -38.50 17.42
N GLU A 487 6.81 -39.11 17.81
CA GLU A 487 7.74 -38.51 18.77
C GLU A 487 8.36 -37.23 18.22
N LEU A 488 8.74 -37.25 16.94
CA LEU A 488 9.30 -36.09 16.27
C LEU A 488 8.27 -34.96 16.18
N GLU A 489 7.03 -35.25 15.76
CA GLU A 489 5.98 -34.23 15.66
C GLU A 489 5.73 -33.58 17.03
N ALA A 490 5.63 -34.39 18.09
CA ALA A 490 5.45 -33.90 19.46
C ALA A 490 6.59 -32.97 19.90
N GLN A 491 7.83 -33.24 19.44
CA GLN A 491 8.98 -32.38 19.70
C GLN A 491 9.06 -31.16 18.77
N GLY A 492 8.19 -31.06 17.76
CA GLY A 492 8.17 -30.00 16.74
C GLY A 492 9.12 -30.25 15.57
N TRP A 493 9.41 -31.51 15.27
CA TRP A 493 10.24 -31.96 14.16
C TRP A 493 9.42 -32.82 13.21
N LYS A 494 9.72 -32.75 11.92
CA LYS A 494 9.26 -33.76 10.96
C LYS A 494 10.19 -33.83 9.77
N GLN A 495 10.01 -34.87 8.98
CA GLN A 495 10.57 -34.98 7.65
C GLN A 495 9.52 -34.50 6.65
N TYR A 496 9.89 -33.58 5.76
CA TYR A 496 8.97 -33.09 4.72
C TYR A 496 9.19 -33.75 3.37
N LEU A 497 10.40 -34.28 3.14
CA LEU A 497 10.74 -34.98 1.90
C LEU A 497 10.51 -36.47 2.04
N ASN A 498 9.91 -37.08 1.03
CA ASN A 498 9.84 -38.53 0.98
C ASN A 498 11.21 -39.14 0.61
N ASN A 499 11.42 -40.41 0.97
CA ASN A 499 12.60 -41.21 0.62
C ASN A 499 13.95 -40.58 1.02
N GLN A 500 13.98 -39.73 2.05
CA GLN A 500 15.23 -39.23 2.63
C GLN A 500 15.64 -40.08 3.83
N THR A 501 16.88 -40.57 3.79
CA THR A 501 17.51 -41.29 4.89
C THR A 501 18.47 -40.41 5.69
N ASP A 502 18.81 -39.21 5.18
CA ASP A 502 19.66 -38.26 5.88
C ASP A 502 18.85 -37.19 6.64
N ASN A 503 19.47 -36.60 7.66
CA ASN A 503 18.86 -35.55 8.48
C ASN A 503 19.38 -34.15 8.07
N ASN A 504 19.74 -33.98 6.81
CA ASN A 504 20.20 -32.69 6.31
C ASN A 504 19.03 -31.81 5.84
N TYR A 505 17.86 -32.37 5.56
CA TYR A 505 16.69 -31.61 5.15
C TYR A 505 15.62 -31.74 6.23
N ASN A 506 15.39 -30.64 6.93
CA ASN A 506 14.72 -30.67 8.23
C ASN A 506 13.48 -29.78 8.20
N SER A 507 12.42 -30.19 8.90
CA SER A 507 11.30 -29.31 9.21
C SER A 507 11.24 -29.01 10.70
N ARG A 508 11.08 -27.73 11.03
CA ARG A 508 10.85 -27.27 12.39
C ARG A 508 9.49 -26.60 12.51
N LEU A 509 8.72 -27.00 13.53
CA LEU A 509 7.51 -26.30 13.91
C LEU A 509 7.89 -24.94 14.51
N LEU A 510 7.43 -23.86 13.89
CA LEU A 510 7.56 -22.51 14.40
C LEU A 510 6.47 -22.19 15.43
N GLY A 511 5.30 -22.81 15.28
CA GLY A 511 4.19 -22.74 16.21
C GLY A 511 2.84 -22.69 15.50
N ILE A 512 1.84 -22.15 16.19
CA ILE A 512 0.46 -22.06 15.69
C ILE A 512 0.10 -20.59 15.50
N ILE A 513 -0.42 -20.23 14.34
CA ILE A 513 -0.92 -18.88 14.07
C ILE A 513 -2.43 -18.93 13.77
N ASP A 514 -3.15 -17.94 14.30
CA ASP A 514 -4.54 -17.68 13.92
C ASP A 514 -4.56 -16.52 12.91
N LEU A 515 -4.88 -16.83 11.66
CA LEU A 515 -4.95 -15.87 10.57
C LEU A 515 -6.37 -15.28 10.54
N PRO A 516 -6.54 -13.99 10.86
CA PRO A 516 -7.88 -13.41 11.03
C PRO A 516 -8.62 -13.15 9.72
N SER A 517 -7.93 -13.15 8.57
CA SER A 517 -8.53 -12.82 7.27
C SER A 517 -7.87 -13.59 6.12
N THR A 518 -8.52 -13.66 4.97
CA THR A 518 -7.99 -14.37 3.79
C THR A 518 -7.17 -13.44 2.92
N LYS A 519 -5.86 -13.34 3.14
CA LYS A 519 -4.95 -12.44 2.39
C LYS A 519 -3.56 -13.04 2.23
N THR A 520 -2.68 -12.32 1.54
CA THR A 520 -1.24 -12.54 1.65
C THR A 520 -0.72 -11.87 2.91
N TYR A 521 0.34 -12.43 3.49
CA TYR A 521 0.95 -11.98 4.73
C TYR A 521 2.44 -11.68 4.51
N LYS A 522 3.02 -10.84 5.35
CA LYS A 522 4.47 -10.63 5.41
C LYS A 522 5.09 -11.70 6.30
N PHE A 523 5.95 -12.54 5.72
CA PHE A 523 6.69 -13.59 6.42
C PHE A 523 8.14 -13.14 6.59
N GLU A 524 8.53 -12.76 7.79
CA GLU A 524 9.88 -12.29 8.10
C GLU A 524 10.70 -13.39 8.78
N ILE A 525 11.93 -13.59 8.34
CA ILE A 525 12.96 -14.37 9.03
C ILE A 525 14.02 -13.39 9.50
N LYS A 526 14.22 -13.31 10.82
CA LYS A 526 15.17 -12.41 11.47
C LYS A 526 16.21 -13.19 12.25
N TRP A 527 17.48 -12.85 12.05
CA TRP A 527 18.57 -13.35 12.88
C TRP A 527 18.44 -12.81 14.31
N VAL A 528 18.60 -13.69 15.29
CA VAL A 528 18.51 -13.33 16.72
C VAL A 528 19.86 -13.44 17.41
N SER A 529 20.54 -14.58 17.21
CA SER A 529 21.80 -14.85 17.91
C SER A 529 22.59 -15.98 17.27
N GLY A 530 23.87 -16.03 17.62
CA GLY A 530 24.74 -17.16 17.31
C GLY A 530 25.71 -16.89 16.17
N SER A 531 26.00 -17.89 15.33
CA SER A 531 26.92 -17.71 14.20
C SER A 531 26.23 -17.01 13.03
N SER A 532 26.99 -16.20 12.30
CA SER A 532 26.56 -15.53 11.07
C SER A 532 26.74 -16.45 9.86
N SER A 533 26.18 -17.66 9.93
CA SER A 533 26.22 -18.67 8.85
C SER A 533 25.06 -18.46 7.86
N ASP A 534 25.11 -19.10 6.70
CA ASP A 534 24.00 -19.07 5.74
C ASP A 534 22.79 -19.86 6.25
N THR A 535 21.60 -19.37 5.92
CA THR A 535 20.32 -20.03 6.22
C THR A 535 19.65 -20.46 4.92
N TYR A 536 19.47 -21.77 4.73
CA TYR A 536 18.93 -22.34 3.49
C TYR A 536 17.47 -22.76 3.67
N ILE A 537 16.53 -22.07 3.02
CA ILE A 537 15.09 -22.35 3.13
C ILE A 537 14.56 -22.94 1.83
N ASP A 538 13.86 -24.06 1.94
CA ASP A 538 13.27 -24.80 0.81
C ASP A 538 11.74 -24.57 0.76
N LEU A 539 11.05 -24.96 1.83
CA LEU A 539 9.59 -24.83 1.92
C LEU A 539 9.16 -24.15 3.22
N VAL A 540 8.04 -23.44 3.16
CA VAL A 540 7.26 -23.05 4.33
C VAL A 540 5.88 -23.70 4.21
N GLN A 541 5.45 -24.44 5.24
CA GLN A 541 4.17 -25.12 5.21
C GLN A 541 3.21 -24.49 6.20
N PHE A 542 2.06 -24.07 5.69
CA PHE A 542 0.90 -23.67 6.48
C PHE A 542 -0.08 -24.82 6.46
N ILE A 543 -0.16 -25.57 7.57
CA ILE A 543 -1.04 -26.74 7.66
C ILE A 543 -2.13 -26.43 8.68
N PRO A 544 -3.43 -26.47 8.30
CA PRO A 544 -4.52 -26.33 9.25
C PRO A 544 -4.35 -27.25 10.44
N VAL A 545 -4.65 -26.75 11.65
CA VAL A 545 -4.36 -27.47 12.91
C VAL A 545 -5.07 -28.82 13.04
N ASP A 546 -6.17 -28.99 12.30
CA ASP A 546 -7.02 -30.17 12.23
C ASP A 546 -6.61 -31.17 11.13
N GLN A 547 -5.64 -30.83 10.30
CA GLN A 547 -5.12 -31.70 9.26
C GLN A 547 -3.88 -32.49 9.72
N ASN A 548 -3.58 -33.58 9.00
CA ASN A 548 -2.36 -34.36 9.23
C ASN A 548 -1.12 -33.47 9.00
N GLN A 549 -0.27 -33.38 10.02
CA GLN A 549 0.90 -32.50 10.01
C GLN A 549 2.11 -33.12 9.34
N ILE A 550 2.14 -34.44 9.24
CA ILE A 550 3.25 -35.20 8.66
C ILE A 550 2.98 -35.42 7.18
N HIS A 551 1.81 -35.98 6.85
CA HIS A 551 1.44 -36.38 5.50
C HIS A 551 0.52 -35.37 4.78
N PRO A 552 0.61 -35.25 3.44
CA PRO A 552 1.57 -35.93 2.57
C PRO A 552 3.01 -35.42 2.75
N MET A 553 3.98 -36.30 2.50
CA MET A 553 5.36 -35.89 2.25
C MET A 553 5.51 -35.45 0.79
N ILE A 554 6.57 -34.72 0.49
CA ILE A 554 6.83 -34.14 -0.83
C ILE A 554 8.01 -34.87 -1.47
N ASN A 555 7.84 -35.33 -2.69
CA ASN A 555 8.92 -35.88 -3.51
C ASN A 555 9.77 -34.75 -4.10
N GLN A 556 10.97 -35.09 -4.58
CA GLN A 556 11.87 -34.10 -5.19
C GLN A 556 11.34 -33.48 -6.47
N ASP A 557 10.41 -34.14 -7.16
CA ASP A 557 9.70 -33.60 -8.31
C ASP A 557 8.46 -32.76 -7.92
N GLY A 558 8.28 -32.49 -6.62
CA GLY A 558 7.16 -31.74 -6.07
C GLY A 558 5.85 -32.53 -5.95
N THR A 559 5.82 -33.80 -6.36
CA THR A 559 4.63 -34.64 -6.18
C THR A 559 4.41 -34.98 -4.71
N ARG A 560 3.16 -35.25 -4.33
CA ARG A 560 2.77 -35.55 -2.95
C ARG A 560 2.59 -37.05 -2.77
N GLU A 561 3.18 -37.58 -1.70
CA GLU A 561 3.01 -38.97 -1.27
C GLU A 561 2.23 -39.00 0.04
N TYR A 562 1.06 -39.62 0.00
CA TYR A 562 0.05 -39.59 1.06
C TYR A 562 0.24 -40.72 2.05
#